data_AF-A0A8S1S0F1-F1
#
_entry.id   AF-A0A8S1S0F1-F1
#
_cell.length_a   1.000
_cell.length_b   1.000
_cell.length_c   1.000
_cell.angle_alpha   90.00
_cell.angle_beta   90.00
_cell.angle_gamma   90.00
#
_symmetry.space_group_name_H-M   'P 1'
#
loop_
_entity.id
_entity.type
_entity.pdbx_description
1 polymer ?
#
loop_
_entity_poly.entity_id
_entity_poly.type
_entity_poly.pdbx_seq_one_letter_code
_entity_poly.pdbx_strand_id
1 'polypeptide(L)'
;MLLLSIVHSQIYDCQIQQGECSDNYDPVCGLNISNSSIQTFVNNCFACKASQVVKYIKGDCQKKQDDTKIDVPQTSAGVDKNPPKPTSGNYTQTISCTNPRPSICDTSIKSICGLFDSTTKCTGQNCLQQFTNECLACRNTSIHSYFFGNCSEYKPQSPTIIQCNSQSSNNCELKEQLTVCGFLDETAICQNPPCLQPFDNKCEPCQQSNITSYFVGDCNQYQELFYNAEQKSDSFVANYQYCQAQRPSECDQEYVQTCGILKSCNGNGCERNYDNSCSACQNSDIEGYYTGECLNNYMKLISIMFIIALLIQ
;
A
#
# COMPACT_ATOMS: atom_id res chain seq x y z
N MET A 1 -32.72 8.00 42.35
CA MET A 1 -31.94 6.84 41.88
C MET A 1 -32.11 6.74 40.38
N LEU A 2 -31.19 7.29 39.59
CA LEU A 2 -31.12 7.09 38.15
C LEU A 2 -30.33 5.79 37.90
N LEU A 3 -30.98 4.75 37.39
CA LEU A 3 -30.33 3.52 36.94
C LEU A 3 -29.77 3.74 35.53
N LEU A 4 -28.52 4.19 35.46
CA LEU A 4 -27.74 4.21 34.21
C LEU A 4 -27.52 2.76 33.76
N SER A 5 -28.25 2.35 32.73
CA SER A 5 -28.07 1.05 32.07
C SER A 5 -26.88 1.17 31.12
N ILE A 6 -25.71 0.67 31.53
CA ILE A 6 -24.51 0.63 30.69
C ILE A 6 -24.72 -0.46 29.63
N VAL A 7 -25.01 -0.05 28.40
CA VAL A 7 -25.11 -0.96 27.25
C VAL A 7 -23.71 -1.47 26.92
N HIS A 8 -23.33 -2.61 27.47
CA HIS A 8 -22.09 -3.28 27.11
C HIS A 8 -22.23 -3.87 25.71
N SER A 9 -21.66 -3.18 24.72
CA SER A 9 -21.49 -3.75 23.39
C SER A 9 -20.53 -4.94 23.45
N GLN A 10 -21.05 -6.14 23.28
CA GLN A 10 -20.24 -7.35 23.20
C GLN A 10 -19.53 -7.40 21.83
N ILE A 11 -18.22 -7.60 21.85
CA ILE A 11 -17.39 -7.86 20.66
C ILE A 11 -17.32 -9.38 20.50
N TYR A 12 -17.60 -9.88 19.30
CA TYR A 12 -17.59 -11.30 18.97
C TYR A 12 -16.41 -11.62 18.06
N ASP A 13 -15.72 -12.74 18.32
CA ASP A 13 -14.69 -13.25 17.44
C ASP A 13 -15.31 -13.95 16.23
N CYS A 14 -14.67 -13.79 15.06
CA CYS A 14 -15.10 -14.47 13.86
C CYS A 14 -14.76 -15.96 13.90
N GLN A 15 -15.77 -16.80 13.68
CA GLN A 15 -15.58 -18.24 13.50
C GLN A 15 -15.87 -18.59 12.04
N ILE A 16 -14.85 -19.05 11.32
CA ILE A 16 -15.00 -19.45 9.92
C ILE A 16 -15.80 -20.75 9.89
N GLN A 17 -17.04 -20.67 9.42
CA GLN A 17 -17.88 -21.85 9.17
C GLN A 17 -17.75 -22.26 7.70
N GLN A 18 -17.61 -23.56 7.45
CA GLN A 18 -17.71 -24.13 6.11
C GLN A 18 -19.19 -24.21 5.71
N GLY A 19 -19.59 -23.49 4.67
CA GLY A 19 -20.97 -23.45 4.18
C GLY A 19 -21.30 -22.14 3.48
N GLU A 20 -22.41 -22.06 2.76
CA GLU A 20 -22.91 -20.81 2.18
C GLU A 20 -23.48 -19.89 3.27
N CYS A 21 -23.34 -18.57 3.10
CA CYS A 21 -23.92 -17.62 4.05
C CYS A 21 -25.41 -17.44 3.72
N SER A 22 -26.26 -17.37 4.75
CA SER A 22 -27.65 -17.00 4.57
C SER A 22 -27.75 -15.55 4.12
N ASP A 23 -28.72 -15.24 3.23
CA ASP A 23 -29.01 -13.86 2.80
C ASP A 23 -29.87 -13.06 3.80
N ASN A 24 -30.16 -13.63 4.98
CA ASN A 24 -30.88 -12.91 6.03
C ASN A 24 -30.09 -11.70 6.50
N TYR A 25 -30.75 -10.54 6.51
CA TYR A 25 -30.17 -9.26 6.94
C TYR A 25 -30.19 -9.14 8.47
N ASP A 26 -29.05 -9.38 9.11
CA ASP A 26 -28.79 -9.18 10.54
C ASP A 26 -27.43 -8.48 10.70
N PRO A 27 -27.36 -7.17 10.44
CA PRO A 27 -26.13 -6.51 10.09
C PRO A 27 -25.13 -6.52 11.25
N VAL A 28 -23.85 -6.60 10.90
CA VAL A 28 -22.76 -6.49 11.86
C VAL A 28 -21.70 -5.52 11.38
N CYS A 29 -21.02 -4.89 12.34
CA CYS A 29 -19.89 -4.04 12.10
C CYS A 29 -18.60 -4.87 12.28
N GLY A 30 -17.98 -5.26 11.18
CA GLY A 30 -16.72 -6.01 11.16
C GLY A 30 -15.53 -5.09 11.43
N LEU A 31 -14.57 -5.60 12.21
CA LEU A 31 -13.35 -4.93 12.61
C LEU A 31 -12.18 -5.54 11.83
N ASN A 32 -11.53 -4.72 11.00
CA ASN A 32 -10.40 -5.14 10.16
C ASN A 32 -9.08 -4.94 10.92
N ILE A 33 -8.22 -5.97 10.96
CA ILE A 33 -6.92 -5.88 11.65
C ILE A 33 -5.94 -4.97 10.90
N SER A 34 -5.97 -5.00 9.57
CA SER A 34 -4.89 -4.45 8.75
C SER A 34 -4.87 -2.92 8.71
N ASN A 35 -5.99 -2.26 8.99
CA ASN A 35 -6.12 -0.82 8.78
C ASN A 35 -7.02 -0.10 9.81
N SER A 36 -7.40 -0.76 10.92
CA SER A 36 -8.35 -0.24 11.90
C SER A 36 -9.68 0.25 11.32
N SER A 37 -10.02 -0.16 10.09
CA SER A 37 -11.28 0.23 9.45
C SER A 37 -12.41 -0.67 9.94
N ILE A 38 -13.61 -0.09 9.94
CA ILE A 38 -14.84 -0.80 10.28
C ILE A 38 -15.77 -0.80 9.07
N GLN A 39 -16.42 -1.92 8.81
CA GLN A 39 -17.33 -2.08 7.67
C GLN A 39 -18.61 -2.79 8.10
N THR A 40 -19.76 -2.33 7.61
CA THR A 40 -21.04 -3.01 7.81
C THR A 40 -21.16 -4.17 6.83
N PHE A 41 -21.52 -5.35 7.35
CA PHE A 41 -21.82 -6.54 6.58
C PHE A 41 -23.29 -6.93 6.77
N VAL A 42 -23.86 -7.61 5.77
CA VAL A 42 -25.26 -8.10 5.78
C VAL A 42 -25.55 -8.96 7.01
N ASN A 43 -24.59 -9.81 7.39
CA ASN A 43 -24.58 -10.57 8.63
C ASN A 43 -23.17 -11.02 9.03
N ASN A 44 -23.08 -11.65 10.19
CA ASN A 44 -21.83 -12.18 10.75
C ASN A 44 -21.12 -13.20 9.84
N CYS A 45 -21.86 -14.03 9.09
CA CYS A 45 -21.24 -14.99 8.17
C CYS A 45 -20.46 -14.28 7.06
N PHE A 46 -21.07 -13.29 6.42
CA PHE A 46 -20.38 -12.49 5.40
C PHE A 46 -19.20 -11.69 5.96
N ALA A 47 -19.35 -11.14 7.17
CA ALA A 47 -18.24 -10.49 7.87
C ALA A 47 -17.07 -11.45 8.07
N CYS A 48 -17.31 -12.64 8.62
CA CYS A 48 -16.26 -13.60 8.96
C CYS A 48 -15.68 -14.37 7.78
N LYS A 49 -16.34 -14.33 6.60
CA LYS A 49 -15.74 -14.80 5.34
C LYS A 49 -14.86 -13.77 4.67
N ALA A 50 -15.00 -12.48 5.00
CA ALA A 50 -14.09 -11.47 4.49
C ALA A 50 -12.71 -11.70 5.11
N SER A 51 -11.69 -11.90 4.28
CA SER A 51 -10.35 -12.35 4.68
C SER A 51 -9.62 -11.46 5.69
N GLN A 52 -10.14 -10.25 5.94
CA GLN A 52 -9.49 -9.24 6.78
C GLN A 52 -10.28 -8.92 8.07
N VAL A 53 -11.44 -9.54 8.31
CA VAL A 53 -12.27 -9.28 9.49
C VAL A 53 -12.06 -10.39 10.52
N VAL A 54 -11.65 -10.02 11.74
CA VAL A 54 -11.43 -11.01 12.83
C VAL A 54 -12.39 -10.91 13.98
N LYS A 55 -13.03 -9.76 14.13
CA LYS A 55 -14.02 -9.51 15.17
C LYS A 55 -15.16 -8.73 14.55
N TYR A 56 -16.35 -8.84 15.13
CA TYR A 56 -17.48 -8.03 14.74
C TYR A 56 -18.29 -7.61 15.96
N ILE A 57 -19.10 -6.57 15.77
CA ILE A 57 -20.08 -6.10 16.74
C ILE A 57 -21.44 -6.13 16.06
N LYS A 58 -22.49 -6.54 16.78
CA LYS A 58 -23.85 -6.54 16.22
C LYS A 58 -24.32 -5.11 15.90
N GLY A 59 -25.02 -4.96 14.78
CA GLY A 59 -25.51 -3.69 14.23
C GLY A 59 -24.57 -3.04 13.21
N ASP A 60 -25.10 -2.06 12.47
CA ASP A 60 -24.34 -1.30 11.48
C ASP A 60 -23.25 -0.43 12.12
N CYS A 61 -22.13 -0.21 11.42
CA CYS A 61 -21.02 0.62 11.93
C CYS A 61 -21.39 2.10 12.17
N GLN A 62 -22.38 2.63 11.45
CA GLN A 62 -22.74 4.05 11.51
C GLN A 62 -23.41 4.46 12.83
N LYS A 63 -24.03 3.52 13.54
CA LYS A 63 -24.77 3.84 14.78
C LYS A 63 -23.89 4.13 16.00
N LYS A 64 -22.58 3.93 15.90
CA LYS A 64 -21.67 4.04 17.07
C LYS A 64 -20.82 5.30 17.13
N GLN A 65 -20.81 6.11 16.07
CA GLN A 65 -20.08 7.39 16.11
C GLN A 65 -20.85 8.50 16.81
N ASP A 66 -22.17 8.37 17.00
CA ASP A 66 -23.00 9.40 17.64
C ASP A 66 -23.13 9.22 19.17
N ASP A 67 -22.98 8.00 19.68
CA ASP A 67 -23.17 7.69 21.11
C ASP A 67 -22.03 8.21 22.04
N THR A 68 -21.01 8.87 21.48
CA THR A 68 -19.93 9.49 22.28
C THR A 68 -20.06 11.02 22.45
N LYS A 69 -21.11 11.64 21.91
CA LYS A 69 -21.36 13.07 22.14
C LYS A 69 -22.23 13.28 23.38
N ILE A 70 -21.58 13.80 24.43
CA ILE A 70 -22.21 14.36 25.64
C ILE A 70 -23.27 15.39 25.20
N ASP A 71 -24.52 15.15 25.59
CA ASP A 71 -25.67 16.00 25.35
C ASP A 71 -25.41 17.45 25.75
N VAL A 72 -25.49 18.36 24.77
CA VAL A 72 -25.85 19.77 24.99
C VAL A 72 -27.18 20.00 24.28
N PRO A 73 -28.19 20.63 24.91
CA PRO A 73 -29.52 20.74 24.33
C PRO A 73 -29.49 21.64 23.08
N GLN A 74 -29.95 21.12 21.93
CA GLN A 74 -30.18 21.93 20.74
C GLN A 74 -31.67 22.07 20.42
N THR A 75 -32.04 23.34 20.29
CA THR A 75 -33.28 23.91 19.78
C THR A 75 -33.40 23.73 18.27
N SER A 76 -34.65 23.69 17.82
CA SER A 76 -35.19 23.18 16.56
C SER A 76 -34.95 24.00 15.28
N ALA A 77 -35.04 23.26 14.17
CA ALA A 77 -35.69 23.56 12.87
C ALA A 77 -34.94 24.39 11.79
N GLY A 78 -34.64 23.69 10.68
CA GLY A 78 -34.34 24.27 9.37
C GLY A 78 -34.27 23.17 8.30
N VAL A 79 -35.22 23.18 7.35
CA VAL A 79 -35.29 22.24 6.21
C VAL A 79 -34.48 22.81 5.05
N ASP A 80 -33.29 22.25 4.80
CA ASP A 80 -32.44 22.62 3.66
C ASP A 80 -32.65 21.69 2.47
N LYS A 81 -32.98 22.27 1.31
CA LYS A 81 -33.13 21.60 0.00
C LYS A 81 -31.79 21.50 -0.76
N ASN A 82 -30.72 21.07 -0.09
CA ASN A 82 -29.48 20.78 -0.79
C ASN A 82 -29.51 19.32 -1.29
N PRO A 83 -29.16 19.05 -2.57
CA PRO A 83 -28.98 17.69 -3.03
C PRO A 83 -27.99 16.98 -2.10
N PRO A 84 -28.29 15.74 -1.68
CA PRO A 84 -27.48 15.04 -0.68
C PRO A 84 -26.02 15.06 -1.12
N LYS A 85 -25.18 15.73 -0.32
CA LYS A 85 -23.73 15.74 -0.51
C LYS A 85 -23.31 14.28 -0.58
N PRO A 86 -22.69 13.81 -1.68
CA PRO A 86 -22.29 12.42 -1.81
C PRO A 86 -21.46 12.06 -0.59
N THR A 87 -21.98 11.12 0.19
CA THR A 87 -21.36 10.66 1.42
C THR A 87 -20.01 10.09 1.01
N SER A 88 -18.93 10.64 1.56
CA SER A 88 -17.55 10.21 1.35
C SER A 88 -17.44 8.72 1.68
N GLY A 89 -17.67 7.86 0.70
CA GLY A 89 -17.58 6.42 0.84
C GLY A 89 -16.12 6.00 0.97
N ASN A 90 -15.86 4.92 1.71
CA ASN A 90 -14.56 4.27 1.69
C ASN A 90 -14.46 3.53 0.35
N TYR A 91 -13.91 4.18 -0.69
CA TYR A 91 -13.94 3.72 -2.09
C TYR A 91 -12.93 2.61 -2.39
N THR A 92 -12.90 1.60 -1.54
CA THR A 92 -11.97 0.48 -1.67
C THR A 92 -12.41 -0.49 -2.76
N GLN A 93 -13.71 -0.60 -3.07
CA GLN A 93 -14.18 -1.56 -4.05
C GLN A 93 -14.06 -1.03 -5.48
N THR A 94 -13.14 -1.60 -6.25
CA THR A 94 -13.09 -1.42 -7.72
C THR A 94 -14.01 -2.43 -8.39
N ILE A 95 -14.63 -2.02 -9.50
CA ILE A 95 -15.55 -2.82 -10.30
C ILE A 95 -14.92 -3.00 -11.67
N SER A 96 -14.76 -4.24 -12.10
CA SER A 96 -14.17 -4.55 -13.41
C SER A 96 -15.17 -4.29 -14.53
N CYS A 97 -14.69 -3.74 -15.65
CA CYS A 97 -15.50 -3.57 -16.85
C CYS A 97 -15.81 -4.93 -17.48
N THR A 98 -17.05 -5.13 -17.93
CA THR A 98 -17.47 -6.37 -18.59
C THR A 98 -17.07 -6.38 -20.08
N ASN A 99 -16.87 -7.59 -20.61
CA ASN A 99 -16.71 -7.84 -22.04
C ASN A 99 -17.91 -8.65 -22.56
N PRO A 100 -18.60 -8.24 -23.64
CA PRO A 100 -18.28 -7.09 -24.50
C PRO A 100 -18.58 -5.74 -23.85
N ARG A 101 -17.76 -4.72 -24.17
CA ARG A 101 -17.93 -3.34 -23.68
C ARG A 101 -19.21 -2.71 -24.26
N PRO A 102 -19.90 -1.84 -23.50
CA PRO A 102 -21.14 -1.22 -23.96
C PRO A 102 -20.89 -0.26 -25.13
N SER A 103 -21.73 -0.36 -26.17
CA SER A 103 -21.69 0.54 -27.34
C SER A 103 -22.54 1.79 -27.15
N ILE A 104 -23.60 1.70 -26.34
CA ILE A 104 -24.55 2.78 -26.03
C ILE A 104 -24.54 2.99 -24.52
N CYS A 105 -24.41 4.25 -24.10
CA CYS A 105 -24.46 4.64 -22.69
C CYS A 105 -25.68 5.48 -22.42
N ASP A 106 -26.29 5.27 -21.26
CA ASP A 106 -27.30 6.17 -20.75
C ASP A 106 -26.70 7.52 -20.33
N THR A 107 -27.58 8.47 -20.06
CA THR A 107 -27.22 9.83 -19.63
C THR A 107 -27.27 9.98 -18.10
N SER A 108 -27.26 8.88 -17.35
CA SER A 108 -27.19 8.98 -15.89
C SER A 108 -25.85 9.60 -15.49
N ILE A 109 -25.87 10.44 -14.46
CA ILE A 109 -24.67 11.13 -13.96
C ILE A 109 -24.31 10.55 -12.61
N LYS A 110 -23.20 9.83 -12.55
CA LYS A 110 -22.55 9.34 -11.35
C LYS A 110 -21.07 9.59 -11.51
N SER A 111 -20.45 10.34 -10.58
CA SER A 111 -19.01 10.56 -10.64
C SER A 111 -18.31 9.21 -10.54
N ILE A 112 -17.52 8.84 -11.56
CA ILE A 112 -16.77 7.59 -11.62
C ILE A 112 -15.31 7.91 -11.88
N CYS A 113 -14.41 7.27 -11.16
CA CYS A 113 -13.02 7.24 -11.54
C CYS A 113 -12.66 5.91 -12.20
N GLY A 114 -12.24 5.95 -13.46
CA GLY A 114 -11.73 4.78 -14.18
C GLY A 114 -10.23 4.59 -13.94
N LEU A 115 -9.83 3.34 -13.76
CA LEU A 115 -8.44 2.91 -13.61
C LEU A 115 -7.97 2.30 -14.93
N PHE A 116 -6.82 2.77 -15.42
CA PHE A 116 -6.20 2.17 -16.60
C PHE A 116 -5.71 0.75 -16.31
N ASP A 117 -5.66 -0.08 -17.36
CA ASP A 117 -5.01 -1.38 -17.26
C ASP A 117 -3.52 -1.22 -16.95
N SER A 118 -2.96 -2.16 -16.19
CA SER A 118 -1.53 -2.35 -15.92
C SER A 118 -0.65 -2.36 -17.17
N THR A 119 -1.20 -2.72 -18.34
CA THR A 119 -0.48 -2.66 -19.63
C THR A 119 -0.27 -1.23 -20.14
N THR A 120 -1.01 -0.26 -19.60
CA THR A 120 -0.86 1.16 -19.94
C THR A 120 0.29 1.73 -19.11
N LYS A 121 1.32 2.28 -19.77
CA LYS A 121 2.45 2.94 -19.09
C LYS A 121 1.98 4.22 -18.38
N CYS A 122 1.35 4.08 -17.23
CA CYS A 122 0.96 5.18 -16.36
C CYS A 122 1.54 4.92 -14.95
N THR A 123 1.84 5.98 -14.21
CA THR A 123 2.32 5.91 -12.83
C THR A 123 1.50 6.84 -11.94
N GLY A 124 1.07 6.34 -10.77
CA GLY A 124 0.35 7.11 -9.76
C GLY A 124 -0.99 7.69 -10.24
N GLN A 125 -1.22 8.99 -10.00
CA GLN A 125 -2.46 9.69 -10.37
C GLN A 125 -2.71 9.74 -11.89
N ASN A 126 -1.68 9.52 -12.71
CA ASN A 126 -1.83 9.45 -14.15
C ASN A 126 -2.54 8.17 -14.62
N CYS A 127 -2.74 7.20 -13.71
CA CYS A 127 -3.51 5.98 -13.96
C CYS A 127 -5.00 6.12 -13.66
N LEU A 128 -5.49 7.34 -13.49
CA LEU A 128 -6.87 7.61 -13.16
C LEU A 128 -7.47 8.57 -14.18
N GLN A 129 -8.70 8.32 -14.59
CA GLN A 129 -9.45 9.25 -15.45
C GLN A 129 -10.87 9.42 -14.92
N GLN A 130 -11.31 10.67 -14.82
CA GLN A 130 -12.65 11.02 -14.35
C GLN A 130 -13.68 10.80 -15.48
N PHE A 131 -14.77 10.14 -15.15
CA PHE A 131 -15.93 9.92 -16.01
C PHE A 131 -17.23 10.35 -15.31
N THR A 132 -18.24 10.64 -16.11
CA THR A 132 -19.57 11.05 -15.63
C THR A 132 -20.51 9.88 -15.37
N ASN A 133 -20.17 8.65 -15.79
CA ASN A 133 -20.85 7.41 -15.40
C ASN A 133 -20.02 6.16 -15.75
N GLU A 134 -20.47 5.02 -15.25
CA GLU A 134 -19.83 3.70 -15.36
C GLU A 134 -19.73 3.21 -16.81
N CYS A 135 -20.76 3.48 -17.61
CA CYS A 135 -20.77 3.07 -19.01
C CYS A 135 -19.71 3.80 -19.82
N LEU A 136 -19.59 5.12 -19.65
CA LEU A 136 -18.59 5.92 -20.36
C LEU A 136 -17.16 5.53 -19.96
N ALA A 137 -16.94 5.20 -18.68
CA ALA A 137 -15.68 4.64 -18.22
C ALA A 137 -15.39 3.30 -18.93
N CYS A 138 -16.32 2.34 -18.87
CA CYS A 138 -16.12 1.02 -19.47
C CYS A 138 -16.20 0.96 -20.99
N ARG A 139 -16.73 1.99 -21.67
CA ARG A 139 -16.64 2.13 -23.12
C ARG A 139 -15.23 2.50 -23.58
N ASN A 140 -14.45 3.18 -22.74
CA ASN A 140 -13.05 3.47 -23.01
C ASN A 140 -12.23 2.18 -22.85
N THR A 141 -11.67 1.67 -23.95
CA THR A 141 -10.92 0.41 -23.99
C THR A 141 -9.69 0.40 -23.10
N SER A 142 -9.14 1.56 -22.76
CA SER A 142 -7.96 1.70 -21.89
C SER A 142 -8.30 1.58 -20.40
N ILE A 143 -9.57 1.68 -20.02
CA ILE A 143 -10.03 1.55 -18.64
C ILE A 143 -10.38 0.09 -18.34
N HIS A 144 -9.74 -0.51 -17.35
CA HIS A 144 -9.95 -1.91 -16.97
C HIS A 144 -11.02 -2.03 -15.87
N SER A 145 -10.97 -1.14 -14.88
CA SER A 145 -11.88 -1.13 -13.74
C SER A 145 -12.23 0.31 -13.36
N TYR A 146 -13.20 0.49 -12.47
CA TYR A 146 -13.61 1.80 -11.98
C TYR A 146 -14.08 1.75 -10.54
N PHE A 147 -14.17 2.90 -9.87
CA PHE A 147 -14.88 3.07 -8.60
C PHE A 147 -15.80 4.29 -8.66
N PHE A 148 -16.86 4.29 -7.84
CA PHE A 148 -17.75 5.45 -7.72
C PHE A 148 -17.08 6.55 -6.91
N GLY A 149 -16.99 7.77 -7.42
CA GLY A 149 -16.37 8.91 -6.73
C GLY A 149 -15.48 9.74 -7.64
N ASN A 150 -14.78 10.70 -7.04
CA ASN A 150 -13.79 11.51 -7.75
C ASN A 150 -12.42 10.81 -7.74
N CYS A 151 -11.64 10.94 -8.82
CA CYS A 151 -10.29 10.38 -8.87
C CYS A 151 -9.35 10.95 -7.80
N SER A 152 -9.57 12.19 -7.35
CA SER A 152 -8.84 12.78 -6.23
C SER A 152 -9.10 12.09 -4.89
N GLU A 153 -10.20 11.36 -4.77
CA GLU A 153 -10.57 10.60 -3.57
C GLU A 153 -9.95 9.19 -3.59
N TYR A 154 -9.33 8.79 -4.70
CA TYR A 154 -8.60 7.54 -4.77
C TYR A 154 -7.42 7.59 -3.82
N LYS A 155 -7.56 6.86 -2.71
CA LYS A 155 -6.44 6.46 -1.89
C LYS A 155 -6.07 5.07 -2.40
N PRO A 156 -4.90 4.88 -3.05
CA PRO A 156 -4.47 3.54 -3.43
C PRO A 156 -4.64 2.65 -2.21
N GLN A 157 -5.35 1.53 -2.38
CA GLN A 157 -5.52 0.58 -1.29
C GLN A 157 -4.14 0.25 -0.71
N SER A 158 -4.11 -0.04 0.60
CA SER A 158 -2.98 -0.72 1.24
C SER A 158 -2.52 -1.80 0.27
N PRO A 159 -1.33 -1.65 -0.33
CA PRO A 159 -0.96 -2.52 -1.43
C PRO A 159 -1.00 -3.97 -0.94
N THR A 160 -1.61 -4.81 -1.77
CA THR A 160 -1.84 -6.20 -1.40
C THR A 160 -0.50 -6.94 -1.49
N ILE A 161 0.00 -7.36 -0.34
CA ILE A 161 1.15 -8.26 -0.25
C ILE A 161 0.64 -9.68 -0.60
N ILE A 162 1.18 -10.24 -1.68
CA ILE A 162 0.82 -11.57 -2.18
C ILE A 162 1.87 -12.55 -1.65
N GLN A 163 1.43 -13.54 -0.87
CA GLN A 163 2.32 -14.57 -0.33
C GLN A 163 2.77 -15.54 -1.44
N CYS A 164 4.06 -15.84 -1.48
CA CYS A 164 4.58 -16.86 -2.37
C CYS A 164 4.15 -18.23 -1.85
N ASN A 165 3.39 -18.98 -2.66
CA ASN A 165 2.95 -20.31 -2.28
C ASN A 165 4.02 -21.33 -2.65
N SER A 166 4.39 -22.21 -1.71
CA SER A 166 5.49 -23.19 -1.87
C SER A 166 5.27 -24.26 -2.95
N GLN A 167 4.11 -24.24 -3.61
CA GLN A 167 3.74 -25.16 -4.70
C GLN A 167 3.90 -24.55 -6.11
N SER A 168 4.44 -23.34 -6.25
CA SER A 168 4.53 -22.68 -7.54
C SER A 168 5.45 -23.42 -8.52
N SER A 169 4.87 -23.83 -9.65
CA SER A 169 5.52 -24.39 -10.84
C SER A 169 6.91 -23.78 -11.10
N ASN A 170 7.94 -24.63 -11.27
CA ASN A 170 9.34 -24.26 -11.49
C ASN A 170 9.61 -23.46 -12.79
N ASN A 171 8.58 -23.15 -13.58
CA ASN A 171 8.72 -22.45 -14.85
C ASN A 171 7.89 -21.18 -14.85
N CYS A 172 8.58 -20.03 -14.76
CA CYS A 172 8.02 -18.72 -15.02
C CYS A 172 7.93 -18.50 -16.53
N GLU A 173 6.71 -18.38 -17.06
CA GLU A 173 6.53 -17.98 -18.46
C GLU A 173 6.79 -16.46 -18.54
N LEU A 174 7.91 -16.07 -19.16
CA LEU A 174 8.45 -14.69 -19.24
C LEU A 174 7.56 -13.66 -19.99
N LYS A 175 6.28 -13.94 -20.19
CA LYS A 175 5.41 -13.12 -21.06
C LYS A 175 4.84 -11.88 -20.38
N GLU A 176 4.80 -11.84 -19.04
CA GLU A 176 4.25 -10.70 -18.31
C GLU A 176 5.38 -9.78 -17.85
N GLN A 177 5.60 -8.66 -18.55
CA GLN A 177 6.48 -7.58 -18.05
C GLN A 177 5.71 -6.74 -17.05
N LEU A 178 5.89 -7.04 -15.77
CA LEU A 178 5.26 -6.31 -14.69
C LEU A 178 6.22 -6.20 -13.51
N THR A 179 6.62 -4.97 -13.19
CA THR A 179 7.49 -4.70 -12.05
C THR A 179 6.81 -5.12 -10.75
N VAL A 180 7.49 -5.95 -9.98
CA VAL A 180 7.07 -6.36 -8.64
C VAL A 180 8.22 -6.20 -7.66
N CYS A 181 7.88 -6.06 -6.38
CA CYS A 181 8.83 -5.96 -5.29
C CYS A 181 8.67 -7.16 -4.35
N GLY A 182 9.65 -8.05 -4.31
CA GLY A 182 9.66 -9.20 -3.39
C GLY A 182 10.17 -8.82 -2.01
N PHE A 183 9.58 -9.42 -0.98
CA PHE A 183 9.97 -9.31 0.41
C PHE A 183 10.88 -10.47 0.76
N LEU A 184 12.12 -10.17 1.18
CA LEU A 184 12.99 -11.21 1.68
C LEU A 184 12.47 -11.74 3.02
N ASP A 185 12.81 -12.98 3.33
CA ASP A 185 12.61 -13.60 4.63
C ASP A 185 13.24 -12.74 5.75
N GLU A 186 12.67 -12.83 6.96
CA GLU A 186 13.12 -12.10 8.15
C GLU A 186 14.58 -12.45 8.55
N THR A 187 15.10 -13.58 8.05
CA THR A 187 16.50 -13.96 8.26
C THR A 187 17.48 -13.24 7.34
N ALA A 188 17.00 -12.52 6.32
CA ALA A 188 17.86 -11.77 5.41
C ALA A 188 18.48 -10.54 6.12
N ILE A 189 19.79 -10.39 5.96
CA ILE A 189 20.53 -9.24 6.49
C ILE A 189 20.50 -8.14 5.44
N CYS A 190 19.69 -7.10 5.65
CA CYS A 190 19.72 -5.87 4.88
C CYS A 190 19.88 -4.66 5.81
N GLN A 191 20.35 -3.55 5.24
CA GLN A 191 20.62 -2.34 6.02
C GLN A 191 19.32 -1.62 6.43
N ASN A 192 18.27 -1.72 5.61
CA ASN A 192 16.98 -1.04 5.82
C ASN A 192 15.82 -2.04 5.74
N PRO A 193 15.26 -2.50 6.87
CA PRO A 193 14.06 -3.34 6.87
C PRO A 193 12.79 -2.54 6.49
N PRO A 194 11.81 -3.15 5.80
CA PRO A 194 11.85 -4.52 5.29
C PRO A 194 12.84 -4.67 4.13
N CYS A 195 13.46 -5.85 4.03
CA CYS A 195 14.38 -6.16 2.95
C CYS A 195 13.58 -6.40 1.67
N LEU A 196 13.81 -5.58 0.64
CA LEU A 196 13.04 -5.56 -0.59
C LEU A 196 13.94 -5.82 -1.80
N GLN A 197 13.44 -6.56 -2.77
CA GLN A 197 14.15 -6.85 -4.01
C GLN A 197 13.23 -6.68 -5.23
N PRO A 198 13.62 -5.92 -6.26
CA PRO A 198 12.81 -5.73 -7.46
C PRO A 198 12.92 -6.92 -8.41
N PHE A 199 11.82 -7.20 -9.11
CA PHE A 199 11.70 -8.24 -10.14
C PHE A 199 10.85 -7.74 -11.32
N ASP A 200 11.02 -8.37 -12.49
CA ASP A 200 10.37 -7.93 -13.73
C ASP A 200 9.06 -8.67 -14.03
N ASN A 201 8.68 -9.65 -13.18
CA ASN A 201 7.39 -10.32 -13.24
C ASN A 201 6.98 -10.92 -11.88
N LYS A 202 5.70 -11.30 -11.76
CA LYS A 202 5.10 -11.87 -10.54
C LYS A 202 5.67 -13.24 -10.13
N CYS A 203 6.29 -13.97 -11.06
CA CYS A 203 6.69 -15.35 -10.82
C CYS A 203 8.11 -15.47 -10.27
N GLU A 204 9.03 -14.65 -10.78
CA GLU A 204 10.43 -14.57 -10.34
C GLU A 204 10.64 -14.48 -8.82
N PRO A 205 9.95 -13.58 -8.08
CA PRO A 205 10.13 -13.51 -6.63
C PRO A 205 9.86 -14.86 -5.97
N CYS A 206 8.81 -15.57 -6.37
CA CYS A 206 8.42 -16.83 -5.75
C CYS A 206 9.27 -18.04 -6.16
N GLN A 207 10.18 -17.89 -7.13
CA GLN A 207 11.21 -18.90 -7.42
C GLN A 207 12.43 -18.77 -6.50
N GLN A 208 12.59 -17.62 -5.84
CA GLN A 208 13.70 -17.40 -4.92
C GLN A 208 13.35 -17.90 -3.54
N SER A 209 14.18 -18.80 -3.00
CA SER A 209 13.94 -19.44 -1.69
C SER A 209 13.97 -18.47 -0.51
N ASN A 210 14.56 -17.29 -0.69
CA ASN A 210 14.67 -16.24 0.31
C ASN A 210 13.58 -15.17 0.19
N ILE A 211 12.58 -15.33 -0.69
CA ILE A 211 11.47 -14.40 -0.84
C ILE A 211 10.18 -15.04 -0.31
N THR A 212 9.51 -14.38 0.62
CA THR A 212 8.30 -14.91 1.28
C THR A 212 7.02 -14.41 0.61
N SER A 213 7.06 -13.22 0.06
CA SER A 213 5.90 -12.56 -0.55
C SER A 213 6.34 -11.51 -1.56
N TYR A 214 5.41 -10.91 -2.30
CA TYR A 214 5.70 -9.79 -3.19
C TYR A 214 4.56 -8.78 -3.25
N PHE A 215 4.88 -7.58 -3.71
CA PHE A 215 3.99 -6.47 -3.99
C PHE A 215 4.02 -6.16 -5.49
N VAL A 216 2.86 -5.88 -6.11
CA VAL A 216 2.79 -5.45 -7.51
C VAL A 216 3.06 -3.95 -7.62
N GLY A 217 4.27 -3.59 -8.03
CA GLY A 217 4.79 -2.24 -8.09
C GLY A 217 6.29 -2.24 -7.82
N ASP A 218 6.93 -1.08 -7.94
CA ASP A 218 8.36 -0.96 -7.63
C ASP A 218 8.62 -0.87 -6.11
N CYS A 219 9.83 -1.23 -5.68
CA CYS A 219 10.17 -1.25 -4.26
C CYS A 219 10.19 0.14 -3.60
N ASN A 220 10.47 1.21 -4.38
CA ASN A 220 10.46 2.57 -3.86
C ASN A 220 9.02 3.04 -3.63
N GLN A 221 8.08 2.69 -4.52
CA GLN A 221 6.64 2.91 -4.30
C GLN A 221 6.17 2.28 -2.99
N TYR A 222 6.60 1.04 -2.69
CA TYR A 222 6.28 0.41 -1.42
C TYR A 222 6.81 1.23 -0.24
N GLN A 223 8.09 1.65 -0.28
CA GLN A 223 8.67 2.48 0.78
C GLN A 223 7.92 3.81 0.95
N GLU A 224 7.55 4.47 -0.14
CA GLU A 224 6.80 5.72 -0.10
C GLU A 224 5.43 5.56 0.56
N LEU A 225 4.74 4.45 0.27
CA LEU A 225 3.39 4.17 0.78
C LEU A 225 3.37 3.81 2.27
N PHE A 226 4.40 3.14 2.79
CA PHE A 226 4.38 2.61 4.17
C PHE A 226 5.36 3.28 5.12
N TYR A 227 6.48 3.81 4.65
CA TYR A 227 7.52 4.33 5.53
C TYR A 227 7.32 5.82 5.88
N ASN A 228 6.38 6.52 5.20
CA ASN A 228 6.21 7.97 5.34
C ASN A 228 5.19 8.47 6.39
N ALA A 229 4.44 7.60 7.07
CA ALA A 229 3.34 8.08 7.93
C ALA A 229 3.74 8.42 9.38
N GLU A 230 4.67 7.68 10.01
CA GLU A 230 4.88 7.84 11.47
C GLU A 230 6.35 7.82 11.95
N GLN A 231 7.35 7.50 11.12
CA GLN A 231 8.74 7.28 11.58
C GLN A 231 9.77 8.34 11.12
N LYS A 232 9.32 9.53 10.72
CA LYS A 232 10.19 10.60 10.19
C LYS A 232 11.13 11.28 11.22
N SER A 233 11.34 10.70 12.40
CA SER A 233 12.11 11.36 13.47
C SER A 233 13.61 11.10 13.48
N ASP A 234 14.16 10.18 12.67
CA ASP A 234 15.62 10.03 12.53
C ASP A 234 16.07 10.18 11.07
N SER A 235 16.65 11.36 10.82
CA SER A 235 16.98 12.03 9.56
C SER A 235 17.89 11.29 8.56
N PHE A 236 18.32 10.06 8.80
CA PHE A 236 19.37 9.43 7.98
C PHE A 236 18.86 8.54 6.83
N VAL A 237 17.61 8.06 6.88
CA VAL A 237 17.08 7.08 5.88
C VAL A 237 16.20 7.74 4.81
N ALA A 238 15.99 9.05 4.85
CA ALA A 238 14.92 9.71 4.10
C ALA A 238 15.06 9.70 2.56
N ASN A 239 16.18 9.23 1.99
CA ASN A 239 16.43 9.27 0.54
C ASN A 239 17.03 7.97 -0.03
N TYR A 240 16.86 6.83 0.65
CA TYR A 240 17.29 5.55 0.07
C TYR A 240 16.41 5.16 -1.12
N GLN A 241 17.02 4.67 -2.20
CA GLN A 241 16.35 4.21 -3.42
C GLN A 241 16.96 2.89 -3.89
N TYR A 242 16.13 1.89 -4.19
CA TYR A 242 16.58 0.64 -4.78
C TYR A 242 16.94 0.82 -6.25
N CYS A 243 18.01 0.14 -6.67
CA CYS A 243 18.34 0.02 -8.08
C CYS A 243 17.33 -0.90 -8.79
N GLN A 244 16.93 -0.53 -10.00
CA GLN A 244 16.02 -1.34 -10.81
C GLN A 244 16.63 -2.71 -11.18
N ALA A 245 15.77 -3.68 -11.47
CA ALA A 245 16.20 -5.01 -11.93
C ALA A 245 17.00 -4.90 -13.24
N GLN A 246 16.47 -4.16 -14.21
CA GLN A 246 17.21 -3.79 -15.42
C GLN A 246 18.22 -2.68 -15.11
N ARG A 247 19.50 -3.02 -15.26
CA ARG A 247 20.63 -2.14 -14.94
C ARG A 247 20.99 -1.27 -16.15
N PRO A 248 21.31 0.03 -15.97
CA PRO A 248 21.73 0.88 -17.07
C PRO A 248 23.07 0.38 -17.64
N SER A 249 23.20 0.34 -18.97
CA SER A 249 24.47 -0.01 -19.64
C SER A 249 25.41 1.18 -19.77
N GLU A 250 24.86 2.39 -19.78
CA GLU A 250 25.56 3.66 -19.92
C GLU A 250 24.94 4.68 -18.96
N CYS A 251 25.78 5.57 -18.43
CA CYS A 251 25.40 6.63 -17.51
C CYS A 251 25.87 7.98 -18.05
N ASP A 252 25.13 9.03 -17.75
CA ASP A 252 25.59 10.39 -17.97
C ASP A 252 26.76 10.74 -17.04
N GLN A 253 27.48 11.79 -17.41
CA GLN A 253 28.61 12.31 -16.63
C GLN A 253 28.17 13.39 -15.62
N GLU A 254 26.88 13.40 -15.24
CA GLU A 254 26.41 14.32 -14.21
C GLU A 254 26.98 13.90 -12.86
N TYR A 255 27.67 14.81 -12.17
CA TYR A 255 28.25 14.50 -10.87
C TYR A 255 27.26 14.88 -9.76
N VAL A 256 26.66 13.86 -9.14
CA VAL A 256 25.78 13.96 -7.97
C VAL A 256 26.20 12.89 -6.99
N GLN A 257 27.17 13.20 -6.15
CA GLN A 257 27.80 12.24 -5.25
C GLN A 257 26.77 11.36 -4.55
N THR A 258 26.94 10.06 -4.69
CA THR A 258 25.95 9.05 -4.28
C THR A 258 26.64 7.93 -3.53
N CYS A 259 26.01 7.46 -2.47
CA CYS A 259 26.45 6.29 -1.74
C CYS A 259 25.64 5.07 -2.17
N GLY A 260 26.30 4.07 -2.74
CA GLY A 260 25.69 2.78 -3.08
C GLY A 260 25.90 1.74 -1.98
N ILE A 261 24.89 0.91 -1.75
CA ILE A 261 24.85 -0.14 -0.73
C ILE A 261 24.91 -1.50 -1.40
N LEU A 262 25.83 -2.36 -0.95
CA LEU A 262 26.03 -3.71 -1.49
C LEU A 262 24.88 -4.66 -1.11
N LYS A 263 24.46 -5.51 -2.06
CA LYS A 263 23.41 -6.56 -1.87
C LYS A 263 23.70 -7.56 -0.76
N SER A 264 24.97 -7.84 -0.53
CA SER A 264 25.39 -8.75 0.53
C SER A 264 26.67 -8.20 1.12
N CYS A 265 26.68 -8.07 2.45
CA CYS A 265 27.80 -7.54 3.18
C CYS A 265 27.86 -8.21 4.55
N ASN A 266 28.98 -8.85 4.83
CA ASN A 266 29.28 -9.38 6.16
C ASN A 266 30.26 -8.45 6.87
N GLY A 267 29.75 -7.41 7.53
CA GLY A 267 30.53 -6.52 8.40
C GLY A 267 30.49 -5.04 8.01
N ASN A 268 31.52 -4.29 8.40
CA ASN A 268 31.65 -2.87 8.08
C ASN A 268 32.16 -2.69 6.63
N GLY A 269 31.66 -1.67 5.93
CA GLY A 269 32.10 -1.34 4.57
C GLY A 269 31.18 -1.86 3.48
N CYS A 270 29.87 -1.94 3.74
CA CYS A 270 28.84 -2.26 2.74
C CYS A 270 28.58 -1.13 1.75
N GLU A 271 29.18 0.02 2.00
CA GLU A 271 28.92 1.27 1.30
C GLU A 271 30.07 1.60 0.35
N ARG A 272 29.75 2.13 -0.83
CA ARG A 272 30.72 2.57 -1.85
C ARG A 272 30.27 3.92 -2.40
N ASN A 273 31.20 4.86 -2.50
CA ASN A 273 30.93 6.15 -3.15
C ASN A 273 30.92 5.98 -4.67
N TYR A 274 29.98 6.63 -5.32
CA TYR A 274 29.82 6.71 -6.76
C TYR A 274 29.59 8.17 -7.16
N ASP A 275 29.89 8.47 -8.43
CA ASP A 275 29.75 9.83 -8.98
C ASP A 275 28.28 10.24 -9.07
N ASN A 276 27.37 9.29 -9.32
CA ASN A 276 25.92 9.49 -9.39
C ASN A 276 25.12 8.19 -9.14
N SER A 277 23.79 8.31 -9.07
CA SER A 277 22.89 7.17 -8.88
C SER A 277 22.94 6.16 -10.02
N CYS A 278 23.13 6.62 -11.26
CA CYS A 278 23.24 5.73 -12.41
C CYS A 278 24.49 4.84 -12.29
N SER A 279 25.65 5.42 -12.02
CA SER A 279 26.92 4.69 -11.86
C SER A 279 26.90 3.76 -10.65
N ALA A 280 26.21 4.13 -9.56
CA ALA A 280 25.92 3.21 -8.45
C ALA A 280 25.10 2.01 -8.92
N CYS A 281 24.01 2.25 -9.63
CA CYS A 281 23.14 1.17 -10.12
C CYS A 281 23.68 0.40 -11.31
N GLN A 282 24.65 0.92 -12.07
CA GLN A 282 25.36 0.18 -13.12
C GLN A 282 26.16 -0.99 -12.52
N ASN A 283 26.61 -0.87 -11.27
CA ASN A 283 27.28 -1.95 -10.54
C ASN A 283 26.26 -3.02 -10.09
N SER A 284 26.45 -4.26 -10.54
CA SER A 284 25.55 -5.38 -10.24
C SER A 284 25.52 -5.78 -8.76
N ASP A 285 26.54 -5.41 -7.99
CA ASP A 285 26.66 -5.76 -6.58
C ASP A 285 25.93 -4.76 -5.68
N ILE A 286 25.46 -3.63 -6.24
CA ILE A 286 24.72 -2.59 -5.51
C ILE A 286 23.22 -2.91 -5.50
N GLU A 287 22.62 -2.92 -4.31
CA GLU A 287 21.20 -3.11 -4.04
C GLU A 287 20.42 -1.82 -4.27
N GLY A 288 20.91 -0.73 -3.70
CA GLY A 288 20.31 0.58 -3.74
C GLY A 288 21.31 1.66 -3.33
N TYR A 289 20.85 2.89 -3.26
CA TYR A 289 21.69 4.04 -3.02
C TYR A 289 20.96 5.15 -2.26
N TYR A 290 21.72 6.11 -1.76
CA TYR A 290 21.20 7.41 -1.32
C TYR A 290 22.12 8.53 -1.79
N THR A 291 21.57 9.72 -2.00
CA THR A 291 22.36 10.90 -2.38
C THR A 291 23.22 11.39 -1.22
N GLY A 292 24.49 11.68 -1.49
CA GLY A 292 25.50 12.09 -0.51
C GLY A 292 26.71 11.15 -0.46
N GLU A 293 27.71 11.50 0.36
CA GLU A 293 28.84 10.62 0.64
C GLU A 293 28.42 9.49 1.58
N CYS A 294 29.02 8.30 1.42
CA CYS A 294 28.88 7.21 2.37
C CYS A 294 29.40 7.63 3.74
N LEU A 295 28.58 7.47 4.76
CA LEU A 295 29.01 7.71 6.13
C LEU A 295 29.90 6.57 6.59
N ASN A 296 31.21 6.74 6.42
CA ASN A 296 32.18 5.92 7.12
C ASN A 296 32.03 6.15 8.63
N ASN A 297 31.31 5.27 9.31
CA ASN A 297 31.10 5.30 10.76
C ASN A 297 32.43 5.42 11.55
N TYR A 298 33.54 4.97 10.97
CA TYR A 298 34.88 5.14 11.52
C TYR A 298 35.31 6.60 11.70
N MET A 299 34.97 7.51 10.78
CA MET A 299 35.38 8.91 10.88
C MET A 299 34.62 9.66 11.99
N LYS A 300 33.34 9.31 12.20
CA LYS A 300 32.55 9.85 13.32
C LYS A 300 33.12 9.43 14.67
N LEU A 301 33.50 8.15 14.82
CA LEU A 301 34.09 7.65 16.05
C LEU A 301 35.44 8.31 16.35
N ILE A 302 36.30 8.50 15.34
CA ILE A 302 37.59 9.19 15.51
C ILE A 302 37.37 10.65 15.90
N SER A 303 36.41 11.35 15.27
CA SER A 303 36.08 12.73 15.63
C SER A 303 35.61 12.86 17.08
N ILE A 304 34.74 11.95 17.54
CA ILE A 304 34.26 11.93 18.93
C ILE A 304 35.42 11.61 19.90
N MET A 305 36.29 10.65 19.57
CA MET A 305 37.46 10.33 20.41
C MET A 305 38.42 11.51 20.53
N PHE A 306 38.65 12.27 19.46
CA PHE A 306 39.47 13.50 19.51
C PHE A 306 38.82 14.59 20.36
N ILE A 307 37.51 14.80 20.28
CA ILE A 307 36.80 15.78 21.13
C ILE A 307 36.87 15.38 22.60
N ILE A 308 36.68 14.10 22.93
CA ILE A 308 36.79 13.60 24.30
C ILE A 308 38.23 13.75 24.82
N ALA A 309 39.25 13.44 23.99
CA ALA A 309 40.65 13.61 24.37
C ALA A 309 41.01 15.08 24.64
N LEU A 310 40.45 16.02 23.89
CA LEU A 310 40.63 17.47 24.10
C LEU A 310 39.91 18.00 25.35
N LEU A 311 38.84 17.34 25.81
CA LEU A 311 38.11 17.72 27.02
C LEU A 311 38.72 17.18 28.32
N ILE A 312 39.69 16.26 28.24
CA ILE A 312 40.36 15.64 29.40
C ILE A 312 41.68 16.34 29.76
N GLN A 313 42.18 17.26 28.92
CA GLN A 313 43.38 18.08 29.16
C GLN A 313 43.01 19.45 29.75
#